data_AF-A0A3P9GZ09-F1
#
_entry.id   AF-A0A3P9GZ09-F1
#
_cell.length_a   1.000
_cell.length_b   1.000
_cell.length_c   1.000
_cell.angle_alpha   90.00
_cell.angle_beta   90.00
_cell.angle_gamma   90.00
#
_symmetry.space_group_name_H-M   'P 1'
#
loop_
_entity.id
_entity.type
_entity.pdbx_description
1 polymer ?
#
loop_
_entity_poly.entity_id
_entity_poly.type
_entity_poly.pdbx_seq_one_letter_code
_entity_poly.pdbx_strand_id
1 'polypeptide(L)'
;MKSLSAVIAQHKGCSFLFLVLGQAMGGTLSSLASIVNLAAVEDVTDSALFYFLTADVFILLCIFSYLLLPKLAYSNNHFRPRHYMGGTNEGGGAASVVPPLRPIIKKAWLLGFCVFYVFFISISVFPAVSSGIQSVDVASGTPWTTTYFVPITSFFLYNFADFCGRQATMWVQVPGPTSRFLPALVLCRTVMVPLLVFCNFQPRDHLHTVLFARDVYPVVFNCLLGLSNGYLGTLPMIYGPKVVPRELAEATGVVMSFFLTLGLAVGSAFSVLIVHYI
;
A
#
# COMPACT_ATOMS: atom_id res chain seq x y z
N MET A 1 -25.90 25.32 -1.18
CA MET A 1 -24.95 24.85 -2.22
C MET A 1 -23.59 24.30 -1.70
N LYS A 2 -23.36 24.19 -0.38
CA LYS A 2 -22.14 23.55 0.19
C LYS A 2 -22.22 22.00 0.29
N SER A 3 -23.41 21.42 0.20
CA SER A 3 -23.68 19.98 0.40
C SER A 3 -23.27 19.10 -0.80
N LEU A 4 -23.61 19.48 -2.04
CA LEU A 4 -23.30 18.67 -3.22
C LEU A 4 -21.79 18.55 -3.48
N SER A 5 -21.05 19.61 -3.16
CA SER A 5 -19.60 19.58 -3.21
C SER A 5 -19.02 18.60 -2.18
N ALA A 6 -19.43 18.69 -0.91
CA ALA A 6 -18.97 17.74 0.10
C ALA A 6 -19.31 16.28 -0.30
N VAL A 7 -20.51 16.03 -0.79
CA VAL A 7 -20.97 14.69 -1.20
C VAL A 7 -20.17 14.12 -2.38
N ILE A 8 -19.87 14.91 -3.42
CA ILE A 8 -19.08 14.43 -4.58
C ILE A 8 -17.60 14.24 -4.21
N ALA A 9 -17.05 15.08 -3.33
CA ALA A 9 -15.68 14.89 -2.81
C ALA A 9 -15.58 13.66 -1.90
N GLN A 10 -16.64 13.38 -1.14
CA GLN A 10 -16.78 12.18 -0.34
C GLN A 10 -16.90 10.92 -1.21
N HIS A 11 -17.61 11.01 -2.34
CA HIS A 11 -17.76 9.92 -3.32
C HIS A 11 -16.42 9.58 -4.00
N LYS A 12 -15.66 10.59 -4.49
CA LYS A 12 -14.34 10.37 -5.09
C LYS A 12 -13.29 9.83 -4.09
N GLY A 13 -13.30 10.33 -2.86
CA GLY A 13 -12.44 9.81 -1.79
C GLY A 13 -12.77 8.36 -1.41
N CYS A 14 -14.05 7.99 -1.45
CA CYS A 14 -14.52 6.63 -1.18
C CYS A 14 -14.10 5.67 -2.30
N SER A 15 -14.27 6.04 -3.58
CA SER A 15 -13.81 5.22 -4.71
C SER A 15 -12.31 4.98 -4.70
N PHE A 16 -11.52 6.01 -4.38
CA PHE A 16 -10.06 5.86 -4.27
C PHE A 16 -9.67 4.94 -3.11
N LEU A 17 -10.34 5.06 -1.96
CA LEU A 17 -10.12 4.19 -0.82
C LEU A 17 -10.46 2.73 -1.13
N PHE A 18 -11.56 2.46 -1.84
CA PHE A 18 -11.89 1.09 -2.29
C PHE A 18 -10.82 0.49 -3.20
N LEU A 19 -10.26 1.29 -4.12
CA LEU A 19 -9.15 0.85 -4.97
C LEU A 19 -7.90 0.49 -4.15
N VAL A 20 -7.55 1.35 -3.19
CA VAL A 20 -6.38 1.20 -2.33
C VAL A 20 -6.53 0.04 -1.33
N LEU A 21 -7.77 -0.25 -0.89
CA LEU A 21 -8.12 -1.43 -0.09
C LEU A 21 -8.07 -2.72 -0.90
N GLY A 22 -8.59 -2.70 -2.13
CA GLY A 22 -8.53 -3.85 -3.03
C GLY A 22 -7.08 -4.32 -3.28
N GLN A 23 -6.14 -3.38 -3.40
CA GLN A 23 -4.70 -3.70 -3.51
C GLN A 23 -4.17 -4.43 -2.27
N ALA A 24 -4.51 -3.98 -1.06
CA ALA A 24 -4.07 -4.63 0.18
C ALA A 24 -4.74 -6.00 0.41
N MET A 25 -6.02 -6.13 0.03
CA MET A 25 -6.71 -7.42 0.04
C MET A 25 -6.03 -8.42 -0.89
N GLY A 26 -5.63 -8.00 -2.10
CA GLY A 26 -4.88 -8.83 -3.03
C GLY A 26 -3.58 -9.38 -2.43
N GLY A 27 -2.80 -8.52 -1.76
CA GLY A 27 -1.58 -8.94 -1.06
C GLY A 27 -1.85 -9.94 0.07
N THR A 28 -2.90 -9.71 0.86
CA THR A 28 -3.29 -10.62 1.95
C THR A 28 -3.73 -11.98 1.41
N LEU A 29 -4.57 -12.01 0.38
CA LEU A 29 -5.02 -13.25 -0.27
C LEU A 29 -3.86 -14.02 -0.91
N SER A 30 -2.92 -13.32 -1.56
CA SER A 30 -1.72 -13.93 -2.12
C SER A 30 -0.84 -14.58 -1.05
N SER A 31 -0.63 -13.90 0.08
CA SER A 31 0.13 -14.48 1.20
C SER A 31 -0.57 -15.69 1.84
N LEU A 32 -1.90 -15.66 1.96
CA LEU A 32 -2.68 -16.78 2.46
C LEU A 32 -2.62 -17.98 1.50
N ALA A 33 -2.76 -17.74 0.20
CA ALA A 33 -2.60 -18.78 -0.83
C ALA A 33 -1.20 -19.42 -0.76
N SER A 34 -0.17 -18.62 -0.47
CA SER A 34 1.19 -19.13 -0.30
C SER A 34 1.36 -20.05 0.91
N ILE A 35 0.74 -19.71 2.03
CA ILE A 35 0.74 -20.56 3.23
C ILE A 35 -0.05 -21.85 2.99
N VAL A 36 -1.22 -21.76 2.34
CA VAL A 36 -2.04 -22.94 2.01
C VAL A 36 -1.29 -23.87 1.06
N ASN A 37 -0.60 -23.35 0.05
CA ASN A 37 0.23 -24.15 -0.84
C ASN A 37 1.31 -24.92 -0.06
N LEU A 38 2.01 -24.21 0.83
CA LEU A 38 3.07 -24.80 1.65
C LEU A 38 2.54 -25.86 2.63
N ALA A 39 1.24 -25.83 2.97
CA ALA A 39 0.59 -26.80 3.85
C ALA A 39 -0.05 -27.98 3.09
N ALA A 40 -0.43 -27.78 1.82
CA ALA A 40 -1.20 -28.75 1.06
C ALA A 40 -0.36 -29.61 0.11
N VAL A 41 0.86 -29.18 -0.25
CA VAL A 41 1.61 -29.81 -1.32
C VAL A 41 3.09 -29.97 -0.97
N GLU A 42 3.57 -31.21 -1.00
CA GLU A 42 4.99 -31.55 -0.80
C GLU A 42 5.79 -31.48 -2.12
N ASP A 43 5.12 -31.59 -3.27
CA ASP A 43 5.70 -31.61 -4.62
C ASP A 43 5.58 -30.26 -5.37
N VAL A 44 6.64 -29.87 -6.08
CA VAL A 44 6.76 -28.54 -6.73
C VAL A 44 5.81 -28.40 -7.93
N THR A 45 5.58 -29.50 -8.66
CA THR A 45 4.72 -29.52 -9.86
C THR A 45 3.24 -29.33 -9.50
N ASP A 46 2.77 -30.04 -8.46
CA ASP A 46 1.39 -29.92 -7.98
C ASP A 46 1.13 -28.56 -7.34
N SER A 47 2.15 -27.96 -6.71
CA SER A 47 2.08 -26.60 -6.18
C SER A 47 1.85 -25.59 -7.31
N ALA A 48 2.62 -25.69 -8.39
CA ALA A 48 2.50 -24.80 -9.54
C ALA A 48 1.10 -24.88 -10.18
N LEU A 49 0.55 -26.08 -10.31
CA LEU A 49 -0.81 -26.29 -10.81
C LEU A 49 -1.86 -25.67 -9.88
N PHE A 50 -1.72 -25.80 -8.55
CA PHE A 50 -2.63 -25.19 -7.60
C PHE A 50 -2.60 -23.66 -7.63
N TYR A 51 -1.41 -23.04 -7.72
CA TYR A 51 -1.29 -21.59 -7.89
C TYR A 51 -1.93 -21.10 -9.18
N PHE A 52 -1.68 -21.81 -10.29
CA PHE A 52 -2.24 -21.46 -11.59
C PHE A 52 -3.77 -21.56 -11.58
N LEU A 53 -4.32 -22.67 -11.07
CA LEU A 53 -5.76 -22.89 -10.97
C LEU A 53 -6.43 -21.87 -10.04
N THR A 54 -5.79 -21.55 -8.90
CA THR A 54 -6.29 -20.51 -7.98
C THR A 54 -6.31 -19.14 -8.68
N ALA A 55 -5.26 -18.79 -9.42
CA ALA A 55 -5.20 -17.54 -10.18
C ALA A 55 -6.29 -17.48 -11.25
N ASP A 56 -6.53 -18.56 -12.00
CA ASP A 56 -7.57 -18.65 -13.02
C ASP A 56 -8.97 -18.43 -12.44
N VAL A 57 -9.29 -19.07 -11.31
CA VAL A 57 -10.58 -18.87 -10.62
C VAL A 57 -10.76 -17.40 -10.20
N PHE A 58 -9.74 -16.77 -9.64
CA PHE A 58 -9.78 -15.35 -9.28
C PHE A 58 -9.95 -14.45 -10.50
N ILE A 59 -9.29 -14.74 -11.61
CA ILE A 59 -9.44 -13.99 -12.87
C ILE A 59 -10.86 -14.12 -13.41
N LEU A 60 -11.41 -15.33 -13.45
CA LEU A 60 -12.79 -15.57 -13.91
C LEU A 60 -13.81 -14.86 -13.03
N LEU A 61 -13.61 -14.86 -11.71
CA LEU A 61 -14.46 -14.11 -10.78
C LEU A 61 -14.36 -12.60 -11.02
N CYS A 62 -13.15 -12.06 -11.26
CA CYS A 62 -12.96 -10.67 -11.63
C CYS A 62 -13.66 -10.31 -12.95
N ILE A 63 -13.55 -11.17 -13.97
CA ILE A 63 -14.22 -10.99 -15.27
C ILE A 63 -15.75 -11.02 -15.08
N PHE A 64 -16.27 -12.01 -14.34
CA PHE A 64 -17.70 -12.12 -14.06
C PHE A 64 -18.21 -10.87 -13.33
N SER A 65 -17.51 -10.41 -12.29
CA SER A 65 -17.85 -9.18 -11.57
C SER A 65 -17.79 -7.94 -12.47
N TYR A 66 -16.80 -7.85 -13.37
CA TYR A 66 -16.69 -6.76 -14.33
C TYR A 66 -17.86 -6.76 -15.33
N LEU A 67 -18.31 -7.93 -15.78
CA LEU A 67 -19.47 -8.08 -16.67
C LEU A 67 -20.81 -7.82 -15.95
N LEU A 68 -20.87 -8.04 -14.63
CA LEU A 68 -22.04 -7.74 -13.80
C LEU A 68 -22.15 -6.24 -13.44
N LEU A 69 -21.02 -5.53 -13.41
CA LEU A 69 -20.94 -4.09 -13.13
C LEU A 69 -21.81 -3.21 -14.06
N PRO A 70 -21.82 -3.38 -15.40
CA PRO A 70 -22.71 -2.63 -16.29
C PRO A 70 -24.18 -3.05 -16.18
N LYS A 71 -24.49 -4.20 -15.57
CA LYS A 71 -25.86 -4.70 -15.36
C LYS A 71 -26.51 -4.18 -14.07
N LEU A 72 -25.73 -3.70 -13.10
CA LEU A 72 -26.25 -2.98 -11.95
C LEU A 72 -26.68 -1.55 -12.35
N ALA A 73 -27.92 -1.20 -12.00
CA ALA A 73 -28.57 0.08 -12.33
C ALA A 73 -27.82 1.36 -11.90
N TYR A 74 -26.70 1.23 -11.18
CA TYR A 74 -25.82 2.32 -10.75
C TYR A 74 -24.99 2.92 -11.89
N SER A 75 -24.72 2.15 -12.97
CA SER A 75 -23.93 2.61 -14.11
C SER A 75 -24.65 3.70 -14.93
N ASN A 76 -25.96 3.57 -15.13
CA ASN A 76 -26.71 4.45 -16.02
C ASN A 76 -26.84 5.91 -15.51
N ASN A 77 -26.72 6.14 -14.20
CA ASN A 77 -26.87 7.48 -13.62
C ASN A 77 -25.54 8.23 -13.42
N HIS A 78 -24.39 7.55 -13.44
CA HIS A 78 -23.06 8.16 -13.25
C HIS A 78 -22.11 8.08 -14.46
N PHE A 79 -22.38 7.20 -15.44
CA PHE A 79 -21.67 7.15 -16.72
C PHE A 79 -22.33 7.97 -17.83
N ARG A 80 -23.07 9.05 -17.51
CA ARG A 80 -23.25 10.10 -18.52
C ARG A 80 -21.91 10.82 -18.62
N PRO A 81 -21.21 10.83 -19.78
CA PRO A 81 -20.12 11.76 -19.98
C PRO A 81 -20.69 13.14 -19.64
N ARG A 82 -20.05 13.83 -18.69
CA ARG A 82 -20.46 15.17 -18.31
C ARG A 82 -20.22 16.03 -19.55
N HIS A 83 -21.26 16.20 -20.37
CA HIS A 83 -21.29 17.19 -21.42
C HIS A 83 -20.84 18.49 -20.78
N TYR A 84 -19.71 19.01 -21.25
CA TYR A 84 -19.33 20.39 -21.05
C TYR A 84 -20.58 21.23 -21.27
N MET A 85 -21.03 21.93 -20.24
CA MET A 85 -22.11 22.89 -20.35
C MET A 85 -21.54 24.09 -21.11
N GLY A 86 -21.45 23.93 -22.44
CA GLY A 86 -21.14 24.98 -23.39
C GLY A 86 -22.33 25.93 -23.46
N GLY A 87 -22.28 26.96 -22.62
CA GLY A 87 -22.95 28.23 -22.89
C GLY A 87 -22.11 29.00 -23.91
N THR A 88 -22.71 29.21 -25.07
CA THR A 88 -22.33 30.03 -26.23
C THR A 88 -21.61 31.35 -25.92
N ASN A 89 -20.40 31.55 -26.48
CA ASN A 89 -20.16 32.52 -27.56
C ASN A 89 -18.69 32.51 -28.05
N GLU A 90 -18.55 32.23 -29.35
CA GLU A 90 -17.64 32.79 -30.35
C GLU A 90 -16.10 32.79 -30.13
N GLY A 91 -15.42 31.99 -30.96
CA GLY A 91 -14.15 32.38 -31.62
C GLY A 91 -12.83 32.00 -30.93
N GLY A 92 -12.27 30.84 -31.31
CA GLY A 92 -10.80 30.63 -31.33
C GLY A 92 -10.25 29.54 -30.41
N GLY A 93 -9.75 28.45 -31.01
CA GLY A 93 -8.69 27.61 -30.48
C GLY A 93 -9.02 26.73 -29.27
N ALA A 94 -9.46 25.49 -29.52
CA ALA A 94 -9.44 24.43 -28.52
C ALA A 94 -7.98 24.04 -28.18
N ALA A 95 -7.34 24.80 -27.29
CA ALA A 95 -6.15 24.36 -26.61
C ALA A 95 -6.57 23.35 -25.53
N SER A 96 -6.06 22.13 -25.62
CA SER A 96 -6.00 21.20 -24.50
C SER A 96 -5.14 21.84 -23.40
N VAL A 97 -5.80 22.59 -22.50
CA VAL A 97 -5.12 23.24 -21.38
C VAL A 97 -4.62 22.14 -20.46
N VAL A 98 -3.33 21.79 -20.60
CA VAL A 98 -2.62 20.93 -19.66
C VAL A 98 -2.80 21.58 -18.29
N PRO A 99 -3.46 20.93 -17.32
CA PRO A 99 -3.69 21.55 -16.02
C PRO A 99 -2.33 21.92 -15.43
N PRO A 100 -2.15 23.14 -14.91
CA PRO A 100 -0.84 23.62 -14.48
C PRO A 100 -0.34 22.76 -13.31
N LEU A 101 0.60 21.84 -13.59
CA LEU A 101 1.11 20.86 -12.62
C LEU A 101 1.98 21.50 -11.54
N ARG A 102 2.73 22.55 -11.88
CA ARG A 102 3.62 23.26 -10.93
C ARG A 102 2.90 23.77 -9.66
N PRO A 103 1.76 24.50 -9.74
CA PRO A 103 1.06 24.93 -8.54
C PRO A 103 0.41 23.78 -7.76
N ILE A 104 -0.01 22.71 -8.44
CA ILE A 104 -0.52 21.49 -7.80
C ILE A 104 0.58 20.84 -6.96
N ILE A 105 1.74 20.61 -7.56
CA ILE A 105 2.89 20.01 -6.91
C ILE A 105 3.31 20.86 -5.71
N LYS A 106 3.44 22.19 -5.85
CA LYS A 106 3.80 23.06 -4.72
C LYS A 106 2.83 22.94 -3.54
N LYS A 107 1.53 22.80 -3.81
CA LYS A 107 0.50 22.73 -2.76
C LYS A 107 0.36 21.33 -2.16
N ALA A 108 0.57 20.29 -2.95
CA ALA A 108 0.49 18.89 -2.55
C ALA A 108 1.83 18.28 -2.11
N TRP A 109 2.94 19.02 -2.23
CA TRP A 109 4.30 18.52 -2.04
C TRP A 109 4.51 17.84 -0.70
N LEU A 110 4.02 18.43 0.40
CA LEU A 110 4.19 17.87 1.73
C LEU A 110 3.49 16.51 1.87
N LEU A 111 2.27 16.39 1.32
CA LEU A 111 1.52 15.14 1.31
C LEU A 111 2.20 14.10 0.39
N GLY A 112 2.66 14.53 -0.79
CA GLY A 112 3.40 13.68 -1.73
C GLY A 112 4.72 13.16 -1.15
N PHE A 113 5.46 14.01 -0.43
CA PHE A 113 6.66 13.62 0.31
C PHE A 113 6.35 12.60 1.41
N CYS A 114 5.25 12.78 2.15
CA CYS A 114 4.83 11.82 3.16
C CYS A 114 4.53 10.45 2.54
N VAL A 115 3.79 10.40 1.42
CA VAL A 115 3.52 9.16 0.67
C VAL A 115 4.83 8.52 0.23
N PHE A 116 5.67 9.29 -0.48
CA PHE A 116 6.98 8.83 -0.95
C PHE A 116 7.78 8.19 0.20
N TYR A 117 7.87 8.87 1.34
CA TYR A 117 8.68 8.43 2.47
C TYR A 117 8.12 7.18 3.18
N VAL A 118 6.79 7.10 3.35
CA VAL A 118 6.14 5.91 3.94
C VAL A 118 6.41 4.68 3.09
N PHE A 119 6.24 4.78 1.77
CA PHE A 119 6.47 3.66 0.85
C PHE A 119 7.96 3.35 0.66
N PHE A 120 8.82 4.38 0.66
CA PHE A 120 10.28 4.21 0.65
C PHE A 120 10.74 3.35 1.82
N ILE A 121 10.46 3.76 3.06
CA ILE A 121 10.87 3.04 4.27
C ILE A 121 10.28 1.62 4.30
N SER A 122 9.02 1.48 3.91
CA SER A 122 8.35 0.17 3.97
C SER A 122 8.91 -0.82 2.95
N ILE A 123 9.22 -0.39 1.72
CA ILE A 123 9.85 -1.26 0.71
C ILE A 123 11.34 -1.51 1.00
N SER A 124 12.01 -0.56 1.64
CA SER A 124 13.38 -0.77 2.11
C SER A 124 13.49 -1.92 3.11
N VAL A 125 12.42 -2.22 3.85
CA VAL A 125 12.38 -3.29 4.86
C VAL A 125 11.64 -4.53 4.37
N PHE A 126 10.41 -4.38 3.88
CA PHE A 126 9.59 -5.48 3.38
C PHE A 126 9.56 -5.49 1.84
N PRO A 127 9.84 -6.63 1.16
CA PRO A 127 10.00 -7.97 1.73
C PRO A 127 11.45 -8.33 2.11
N ALA A 128 12.46 -7.66 1.53
CA ALA A 128 13.84 -8.14 1.52
C ALA A 128 14.49 -8.32 2.91
N VAL A 129 14.33 -7.34 3.82
CA VAL A 129 14.86 -7.44 5.18
C VAL A 129 13.99 -8.36 6.03
N SER A 130 12.67 -8.23 5.92
CA SER A 130 11.72 -9.03 6.71
C SER A 130 11.78 -10.53 6.38
N SER A 131 12.08 -10.92 5.14
CA SER A 131 12.22 -12.33 4.76
C SER A 131 13.52 -12.96 5.28
N GLY A 132 14.54 -12.15 5.60
CA GLY A 132 15.80 -12.63 6.17
C GLY A 132 15.77 -12.84 7.68
N ILE A 133 14.69 -12.43 8.36
CA ILE A 133 14.53 -12.65 9.80
C ILE A 133 14.08 -14.10 10.03
N GLN A 134 14.96 -14.91 10.61
CA GLN A 134 14.66 -16.29 10.98
C GLN A 134 14.38 -16.41 12.48
N SER A 135 13.56 -17.40 12.87
CA SER A 135 13.29 -17.67 14.28
C SER A 135 14.57 -18.05 15.02
N VAL A 136 14.68 -17.61 16.28
CA VAL A 136 15.81 -17.88 17.17
C VAL A 136 15.88 -19.36 17.57
N ASP A 137 14.76 -20.08 17.50
CA ASP A 137 14.62 -21.45 18.00
C ASP A 137 14.77 -22.52 16.89
N VAL A 138 15.78 -22.36 16.02
CA VAL A 138 16.09 -23.32 14.94
C VAL A 138 16.43 -24.72 15.50
N ALA A 139 16.86 -24.80 16.76
CA ALA A 139 17.22 -26.05 17.45
C ALA A 139 16.03 -26.98 17.72
N SER A 140 14.80 -26.46 17.67
CA SER A 140 13.58 -27.24 17.92
C SER A 140 13.22 -28.21 16.77
N GLY A 141 13.77 -28.02 15.56
CA GLY A 141 13.58 -28.93 14.42
C GLY A 141 12.15 -29.04 13.88
N THR A 142 11.21 -28.23 14.37
CA THR A 142 9.81 -28.26 13.95
C THR A 142 9.60 -27.53 12.62
N PRO A 143 8.84 -28.09 11.66
CA PRO A 143 8.52 -27.44 10.37
C PRO A 143 7.92 -26.03 10.50
N TRP A 144 7.26 -25.76 11.63
CA TRP A 144 6.72 -24.46 12.00
C TRP A 144 7.76 -23.34 12.04
N THR A 145 8.97 -23.65 12.48
CA THR A 145 10.02 -22.67 12.80
C THR A 145 10.89 -22.34 11.59
N THR A 146 11.06 -23.31 10.68
CA THR A 146 11.90 -23.22 9.48
C THR A 146 11.11 -22.90 8.21
N THR A 147 9.91 -23.45 8.05
CA THR A 147 9.16 -23.38 6.78
C THR A 147 8.01 -22.38 6.85
N TYR A 148 7.25 -22.34 7.95
CA TYR A 148 6.06 -21.50 8.06
C TYR A 148 6.29 -20.16 8.75
N PHE A 149 7.35 -20.01 9.54
CA PHE A 149 7.61 -18.79 10.31
C PHE A 149 7.68 -17.56 9.39
N VAL A 150 8.58 -17.54 8.42
CA VAL A 150 8.78 -16.38 7.53
C VAL A 150 7.53 -16.03 6.70
N PRO A 151 6.86 -16.97 6.00
CA PRO A 151 5.60 -16.69 5.30
C PRO A 151 4.51 -16.09 6.20
N ILE A 152 4.36 -16.62 7.41
CA ILE A 152 3.31 -16.18 8.34
C ILE A 152 3.67 -14.82 8.95
N THR A 153 4.87 -14.66 9.50
CA THR A 153 5.26 -13.48 10.25
C THR A 153 5.61 -12.31 9.36
N SER A 154 6.26 -12.56 8.22
CA SER A 154 6.76 -11.52 7.33
C SER A 154 5.73 -11.14 6.27
N PHE A 155 5.16 -12.11 5.57
CA PHE A 155 4.23 -11.83 4.47
C PHE A 155 2.78 -11.67 4.94
N PHE A 156 2.22 -12.68 5.60
CA PHE A 156 0.80 -12.62 5.99
C PHE A 156 0.53 -11.53 7.03
N LEU A 157 1.32 -11.48 8.11
CA LEU A 157 1.14 -10.51 9.18
C LEU A 157 1.25 -9.06 8.67
N TYR A 158 2.25 -8.77 7.82
CA TYR A 158 2.45 -7.45 7.25
C TYR A 158 1.28 -7.05 6.35
N ASN A 159 0.89 -7.92 5.41
CA ASN A 159 -0.19 -7.63 4.46
C ASN A 159 -1.54 -7.48 5.19
N PHE A 160 -1.81 -8.33 6.18
CA PHE A 160 -3.02 -8.24 7.00
C PHE A 160 -3.03 -6.95 7.85
N ALA A 161 -1.91 -6.61 8.49
CA ALA A 161 -1.80 -5.38 9.25
C ALA A 161 -1.93 -4.13 8.35
N ASP A 162 -1.34 -4.14 7.15
CA ASP A 162 -1.51 -3.09 6.14
C ASP A 162 -2.98 -2.95 5.74
N PHE A 163 -3.67 -4.05 5.45
CA PHE A 163 -5.11 -4.05 5.19
C PHE A 163 -5.90 -3.42 6.35
N CYS A 164 -5.66 -3.85 7.59
CA CYS A 164 -6.30 -3.28 8.78
C CYS A 164 -6.00 -1.78 8.93
N GLY A 165 -4.77 -1.35 8.66
CA GLY A 165 -4.37 0.06 8.70
C GLY A 165 -5.13 0.91 7.68
N ARG A 166 -5.32 0.41 6.46
CA ARG A 166 -6.13 1.06 5.42
C ARG A 166 -7.60 1.09 5.81
N GLN A 167 -8.11 -0.02 6.34
CA GLN A 167 -9.48 -0.15 6.79
C GLN A 167 -9.79 0.83 7.94
N ALA A 168 -8.84 1.02 8.86
CA ALA A 168 -8.96 1.99 9.94
C ALA A 168 -9.14 3.44 9.44
N THR A 169 -8.62 3.80 8.26
CA THR A 169 -8.84 5.13 7.67
C THR A 169 -10.29 5.42 7.27
N MET A 170 -11.15 4.39 7.18
CA MET A 170 -12.59 4.59 7.02
C MET A 170 -13.24 5.18 8.27
N TRP A 171 -12.81 4.72 9.46
CA TRP A 171 -13.43 5.08 10.73
C TRP A 171 -12.72 6.27 11.39
N VAL A 172 -11.40 6.36 11.26
CA VAL A 172 -10.59 7.39 11.91
C VAL A 172 -9.70 8.07 10.85
N GLN A 173 -9.96 9.35 10.58
CA GLN A 173 -9.15 10.20 9.70
C GLN A 173 -8.41 11.24 10.54
N VAL A 174 -7.47 10.77 11.37
CA VAL A 174 -6.67 11.60 12.28
C VAL A 174 -5.20 11.18 12.15
N PRO A 175 -4.23 12.08 11.92
CA PRO A 175 -4.28 13.55 11.96
C PRO A 175 -4.87 14.21 10.70
N GLY A 176 -5.34 15.45 10.83
CA GLY A 176 -5.89 16.22 9.70
C GLY A 176 -4.85 16.62 8.64
N PRO A 177 -5.29 17.01 7.42
CA PRO A 177 -4.43 17.25 6.26
C PRO A 177 -3.40 18.37 6.41
N THR A 178 -3.61 19.30 7.34
CA THR A 178 -2.74 20.46 7.60
C THR A 178 -1.87 20.29 8.84
N SER A 179 -1.98 19.15 9.51
CA SER A 179 -1.32 18.94 10.80
C SER A 179 0.14 18.51 10.65
N ARG A 180 1.04 19.17 11.40
CA ARG A 180 2.48 18.81 11.47
C ARG A 180 2.74 17.43 12.08
N PHE A 181 1.72 16.81 12.69
CA PHE A 181 1.82 15.45 13.22
C PHE A 181 1.99 14.39 12.12
N LEU A 182 1.43 14.61 10.92
CA LEU A 182 1.53 13.65 9.82
C LEU A 182 3.00 13.44 9.38
N PRO A 183 3.77 14.47 8.98
CA PRO A 183 5.18 14.29 8.63
C PRO A 183 6.02 13.82 9.81
N ALA A 184 5.72 14.22 11.05
CA ALA A 184 6.43 13.74 12.23
C ALA A 184 6.26 12.23 12.44
N LEU A 185 5.04 11.70 12.28
CA LEU A 185 4.76 10.27 12.42
C LEU A 185 5.40 9.46 11.27
N VAL A 186 5.44 10.03 10.06
CA VAL A 186 6.14 9.46 8.91
C VAL A 186 7.64 9.39 9.14
N LEU A 187 8.27 10.44 9.69
CA LEU A 187 9.69 10.44 10.04
C LEU A 187 10.00 9.48 11.19
N CYS A 188 9.09 9.33 12.17
CA CYS A 188 9.24 8.36 13.26
C CYS A 188 9.39 6.91 12.75
N ARG A 189 8.84 6.58 11.57
CA ARG A 189 9.03 5.25 10.94
C ARG A 189 10.49 4.89 10.70
N THR A 190 11.39 5.89 10.55
CA THR A 190 12.83 5.61 10.39
C THR A 190 13.41 4.83 11.54
N VAL A 191 12.88 5.00 12.75
CA VAL A 191 13.33 4.30 13.96
C VAL A 191 12.99 2.81 13.87
N MET A 192 11.93 2.43 13.15
CA MET A 192 11.53 1.03 12.97
C MET A 192 12.50 0.25 12.06
N VAL A 193 13.24 0.94 11.18
CA VAL A 193 14.23 0.31 10.28
C VAL A 193 15.41 -0.29 11.06
N PRO A 194 16.18 0.46 11.86
CA PRO A 194 17.27 -0.12 12.64
C PRO A 194 16.76 -1.13 13.66
N LEU A 195 15.57 -0.91 14.25
CA LEU A 195 14.94 -1.89 15.16
C LEU A 195 14.76 -3.26 14.49
N LEU A 196 14.33 -3.31 13.23
CA LEU A 196 14.17 -4.56 12.46
C LEU A 196 15.52 -5.14 11.98
N VAL A 197 16.51 -4.29 11.68
CA VAL A 197 17.86 -4.74 11.32
C VAL A 197 18.59 -5.38 12.52
N PHE A 198 18.36 -4.89 13.74
CA PHE A 198 18.89 -5.49 14.97
C PHE A 198 18.14 -6.75 15.44
N CYS A 199 17.08 -7.17 14.73
CA CYS A 199 16.45 -8.47 14.94
C CYS A 199 17.31 -9.61 14.37
N ASN A 200 16.84 -10.85 14.52
CA ASN A 200 17.60 -12.05 14.17
C ASN A 200 17.72 -12.28 12.64
N PHE A 201 18.46 -11.43 11.94
CA PHE A 201 18.71 -11.54 10.50
C PHE A 201 19.75 -12.61 10.19
N GLN A 202 19.51 -13.46 9.20
CA GLN A 202 20.41 -14.56 8.81
C GLN A 202 20.41 -14.72 7.28
N PRO A 203 21.59 -14.81 6.61
CA PRO A 203 22.95 -14.85 7.15
C PRO A 203 23.48 -13.46 7.55
N ARG A 204 24.35 -13.41 8.56
CA ARG A 204 25.04 -12.20 9.03
C ARG A 204 26.52 -12.33 8.73
N ASP A 205 27.02 -11.53 7.79
CA ASP A 205 28.44 -11.49 7.45
C ASP A 205 29.19 -10.38 8.20
N HIS A 206 28.52 -9.29 8.60
CA HIS A 206 29.19 -8.13 9.22
C HIS A 206 28.64 -7.70 10.60
N LEU A 207 27.36 -7.94 10.95
CA LEU A 207 26.75 -7.38 12.18
C LEU A 207 26.36 -8.43 13.24
N HIS A 208 27.27 -8.85 14.12
CA HIS A 208 27.06 -9.94 15.09
C HIS A 208 26.14 -9.67 16.31
N THR A 209 25.55 -8.47 16.48
CA THR A 209 24.84 -8.10 17.72
C THR A 209 23.33 -8.33 17.62
N VAL A 210 22.81 -9.32 18.36
CA VAL A 210 21.36 -9.61 18.49
C VAL A 210 20.83 -8.98 19.77
N LEU A 211 20.17 -7.82 19.69
CA LEU A 211 19.59 -7.18 20.88
C LEU A 211 18.26 -7.83 21.33
N PHE A 212 17.54 -8.49 20.41
CA PHE A 212 16.20 -9.02 20.65
C PHE A 212 16.14 -10.54 20.43
N ALA A 213 16.48 -11.31 21.46
CA ALA A 213 16.54 -12.79 21.44
C ALA A 213 15.18 -13.50 21.57
N ARG A 214 14.06 -12.84 21.22
CA ARG A 214 12.70 -13.44 21.26
C ARG A 214 12.00 -13.18 19.93
N ASP A 215 11.37 -14.22 19.38
CA ASP A 215 10.62 -14.19 18.12
C ASP A 215 9.40 -13.25 18.14
N VAL A 216 8.95 -12.82 19.32
CA VAL A 216 7.83 -11.89 19.50
C VAL A 216 8.15 -10.48 18.98
N TYR A 217 9.41 -10.03 19.10
CA TYR A 217 9.81 -8.67 18.69
C TYR A 217 9.69 -8.41 17.19
N PRO A 218 10.25 -9.25 16.28
CA PRO A 218 10.10 -9.03 14.85
C PRO A 218 8.64 -9.11 14.39
N VAL A 219 7.83 -9.98 15.00
CA VAL A 219 6.38 -10.09 14.72
C VAL A 219 5.67 -8.78 15.06
N VAL A 220 5.89 -8.23 16.26
CA VAL A 220 5.27 -6.97 16.69
C VAL A 220 5.73 -5.80 15.82
N PHE A 221 7.02 -5.70 15.53
CA PHE A 221 7.55 -4.63 14.69
C PHE A 221 7.02 -4.70 13.25
N ASN A 222 6.92 -5.89 12.67
CA ASN A 222 6.38 -6.06 11.33
C ASN A 222 4.87 -5.74 11.26
N CYS A 223 4.11 -6.14 12.28
CA CYS A 223 2.71 -5.74 12.44
C CYS A 223 2.56 -4.20 12.52
N LEU A 224 3.36 -3.54 13.35
CA LEU A 224 3.32 -2.09 13.49
C LEU A 224 3.74 -1.40 12.19
N LEU A 225 4.73 -1.93 11.47
CA LEU A 225 5.20 -1.40 10.19
C LEU A 225 4.09 -1.49 9.13
N GLY A 226 3.41 -2.64 9.04
CA GLY A 226 2.26 -2.85 8.15
C GLY A 226 1.08 -1.94 8.50
N LEU A 227 0.64 -1.93 9.76
CA LEU A 227 -0.48 -1.10 10.22
C LEU A 227 -0.24 0.38 9.92
N SER A 228 0.95 0.86 10.26
CA SER A 228 1.31 2.26 10.01
C SER A 228 1.47 2.54 8.52
N ASN A 229 1.91 1.58 7.68
CA ASN A 229 2.01 1.75 6.23
C ASN A 229 0.62 1.92 5.61
N GLY A 230 -0.32 1.05 5.99
CA GLY A 230 -1.69 1.12 5.52
C GLY A 230 -2.37 2.42 5.92
N TYR A 231 -2.19 2.84 7.18
CA TYR A 231 -2.81 4.05 7.71
C TYR A 231 -2.17 5.34 7.12
N LEU A 232 -0.85 5.52 7.30
CA LEU A 232 -0.14 6.73 6.88
C LEU A 232 0.13 6.81 5.38
N GLY A 233 0.10 5.69 4.66
CA GLY A 233 0.19 5.67 3.20
C GLY A 233 -1.13 6.09 2.55
N THR A 234 -2.26 5.64 3.09
CA THR A 234 -3.59 5.89 2.52
C THR A 234 -4.12 7.28 2.86
N LEU A 235 -3.88 7.75 4.07
CA LEU A 235 -4.42 9.01 4.57
C LEU A 235 -3.99 10.25 3.75
N PRO A 236 -2.71 10.43 3.35
CA PRO A 236 -2.29 11.52 2.46
C PRO A 236 -2.84 11.38 1.05
N MET A 237 -3.04 10.15 0.55
CA MET A 237 -3.64 9.95 -0.77
C MET A 237 -5.12 10.33 -0.78
N ILE A 238 -5.85 10.11 0.31
CA ILE A 238 -7.22 10.62 0.49
C ILE A 238 -7.23 12.15 0.57
N TYR A 239 -6.25 12.73 1.25
CA TYR A 239 -6.17 14.18 1.45
C TYR A 239 -5.66 14.97 0.24
N GLY A 240 -4.82 14.38 -0.61
CA GLY A 240 -4.22 15.03 -1.79
C GLY A 240 -5.27 15.72 -2.67
N PRO A 241 -6.28 14.99 -3.18
CA PRO A 241 -7.34 15.59 -3.98
C PRO A 241 -8.25 16.57 -3.22
N LYS A 242 -8.26 16.54 -1.87
CA LYS A 242 -9.06 17.44 -1.02
C LYS A 242 -8.39 18.80 -0.79
N VAL A 243 -7.07 18.91 -0.91
CA VAL A 243 -6.33 20.18 -0.67
C VAL A 243 -6.22 21.09 -1.90
N VAL A 244 -6.59 20.57 -3.07
CA VAL A 244 -6.58 21.28 -4.35
C VAL A 244 -7.99 21.63 -4.84
N PRO A 245 -8.14 22.62 -5.74
CA PRO A 245 -9.40 22.85 -6.45
C PRO A 245 -9.85 21.59 -7.20
N ARG A 246 -11.17 21.40 -7.33
CA ARG A 246 -11.79 20.21 -7.93
C ARG A 246 -11.33 19.90 -9.34
N GLU A 247 -11.06 20.94 -10.11
CA GLU A 247 -10.56 20.88 -11.48
C GLU A 247 -9.18 20.23 -11.57
N LEU A 248 -8.40 20.31 -10.47
CA LEU A 248 -7.04 19.79 -10.37
C LEU A 248 -6.95 18.51 -9.52
N ALA A 249 -8.07 18.05 -8.97
CA ALA A 249 -8.13 16.90 -8.06
C ALA A 249 -7.67 15.59 -8.73
N GLU A 250 -8.03 15.40 -10.00
CA GLU A 250 -7.64 14.22 -10.80
C GLU A 250 -6.14 14.23 -11.09
N ALA A 251 -5.61 15.37 -11.57
CA ALA A 251 -4.17 15.55 -11.77
C ALA A 251 -3.37 15.38 -10.47
N THR A 252 -3.92 15.79 -9.33
CA THR A 252 -3.27 15.60 -8.01
C THR A 252 -3.21 14.13 -7.62
N GLY A 253 -4.26 13.35 -7.90
CA GLY A 253 -4.26 11.91 -7.70
C GLY A 253 -3.14 11.23 -8.49
N VAL A 254 -2.96 11.62 -9.76
CA VAL A 254 -1.86 11.12 -10.62
C VAL A 254 -0.50 11.48 -10.04
N VAL A 255 -0.30 12.73 -9.57
CA VAL A 255 0.95 13.16 -8.93
C VAL A 255 1.22 12.36 -7.64
N MET A 256 0.20 12.09 -6.82
CA MET A 256 0.36 11.26 -5.61
C MET A 256 0.76 9.83 -5.96
N SER A 257 0.13 9.23 -6.96
CA SER A 257 0.51 7.90 -7.46
C SER A 257 1.94 7.88 -7.99
N PHE A 258 2.39 8.95 -8.66
CA PHE A 258 3.79 9.07 -9.09
C PHE A 258 4.76 9.06 -7.90
N PHE A 259 4.49 9.83 -6.84
CA PHE A 259 5.32 9.81 -5.63
C PHE A 259 5.33 8.45 -4.93
N LEU A 260 4.19 7.76 -4.92
CA LEU A 260 4.10 6.38 -4.44
C LEU A 260 5.03 5.47 -5.23
N THR A 261 4.90 5.43 -6.56
CA THR A 261 5.73 4.58 -7.43
C THR A 261 7.22 4.91 -7.29
N LEU A 262 7.56 6.20 -7.19
CA LEU A 262 8.92 6.64 -6.95
C LEU A 262 9.46 6.13 -5.61
N GLY A 263 8.63 6.17 -4.55
CA GLY A 263 8.98 5.62 -3.24
C GLY A 263 9.25 4.13 -3.29
N LEU A 264 8.41 3.37 -3.99
CA LEU A 264 8.62 1.93 -4.20
C LEU A 264 9.94 1.65 -4.95
N ALA A 265 10.22 2.40 -6.02
CA ALA A 265 11.41 2.21 -6.85
C ALA A 265 12.70 2.50 -6.07
N VAL A 266 12.76 3.66 -5.40
CA VAL A 266 13.93 4.08 -4.61
C VAL A 266 14.08 3.19 -3.38
N GLY A 267 12.97 2.80 -2.74
CA GLY A 267 12.97 1.92 -1.57
C GLY A 267 13.52 0.53 -1.89
N SER A 268 13.20 0.00 -3.06
CA SER A 268 13.71 -1.29 -3.55
C SER A 268 15.21 -1.25 -3.85
N ALA A 269 15.70 -0.17 -4.46
CA ALA A 269 17.14 0.01 -4.64
C ALA A 269 17.88 0.09 -3.29
N PHE A 270 17.29 0.77 -2.31
CA PHE A 270 17.87 0.89 -0.97
C PHE A 270 17.81 -0.41 -0.16
N SER A 271 16.78 -1.25 -0.35
CA SER A 271 16.68 -2.55 0.34
C SER A 271 17.84 -3.48 -0.03
N VAL A 272 18.26 -3.48 -1.30
CA VAL A 272 19.43 -4.25 -1.76
C VAL A 272 20.70 -3.78 -1.08
N LEU A 273 20.88 -2.46 -0.91
CA LEU A 273 22.02 -1.91 -0.18
C LEU A 273 21.98 -2.35 1.29
N ILE A 274 20.83 -2.24 1.96
CA ILE A 274 20.69 -2.67 3.35
C ILE A 274 21.09 -4.15 3.50
N VAL A 275 20.51 -5.02 2.66
CA VAL A 275 20.79 -6.47 2.71
C VAL A 275 22.27 -6.78 2.45
N HIS A 276 22.95 -6.00 1.60
CA HIS A 276 24.37 -6.18 1.33
C HIS A 276 25.29 -5.75 2.50
N TYR A 277 24.84 -4.79 3.33
CA TYR A 277 25.62 -4.25 4.44
C TYR A 277 25.39 -4.96 5.79
N ILE A 278 24.34 -5.78 5.92
CA ILE A 278 24.04 -6.59 7.13
C ILE A 278 24.86 -7.88 7.11
#